data_AF-A0A5M9NWG4-F1
#
_entry.id   AF-A0A5M9NWG4-F1
#
_cell.length_a   1.000
_cell.length_b   1.000
_cell.length_c   1.000
_cell.angle_alpha   90.00
_cell.angle_beta   90.00
_cell.angle_gamma   90.00
#
_symmetry.space_group_name_H-M   'P 1'
#
loop_
_entity.id
_entity.type
_entity.pdbx_description
1 polymer ?
#
loop_
_entity_poly.entity_id
_entity_poly.type
_entity_poly.pdbx_seq_one_letter_code
_entity_poly.pdbx_strand_id
1 'polypeptide(L)' 'MQTKQGELKFNTGRGYAPDGQRIHATIIDDTEVTLRVRFSDKTRGIDGEVQVLEFTETAIMREYDSGNYTEV' A
#
# COMPACT_ATOMS: atom_id res chain seq x y z
N MET A 1 4.12 -7.15 -21.52
CA MET A 1 4.39 -6.68 -20.15
C MET A 1 3.78 -7.72 -19.22
N GLN A 2 4.59 -8.44 -18.44
CA GLN A 2 4.07 -9.37 -17.43
C GLN A 2 3.57 -8.53 -16.25
N THR A 3 2.28 -8.59 -15.95
CA THR A 3 1.76 -8.06 -14.68
C THR A 3 2.41 -8.86 -13.55
N LYS A 4 3.36 -8.23 -12.87
CA LYS A 4 3.97 -8.78 -11.66
C LYS A 4 2.88 -8.85 -10.60
N GLN A 5 2.43 -10.07 -10.29
CA GLN A 5 1.42 -10.28 -9.25
C GLN A 5 2.11 -10.28 -7.89
N GLY A 6 1.64 -9.43 -6.98
CA GLY A 6 2.17 -9.34 -5.62
C GLY A 6 1.07 -8.93 -4.65
N GLU A 7 0.95 -9.67 -3.55
CA GLU A 7 0.08 -9.37 -2.41
C GLU A 7 0.96 -9.17 -1.17
N LEU A 8 0.72 -8.11 -0.40
CA LEU A 8 1.41 -7.82 0.84
C LEU A 8 0.39 -7.47 1.92
N LYS A 9 0.43 -8.18 3.05
CA LYS A 9 -0.44 -7.95 4.21
C LYS A 9 0.44 -7.72 5.42
N PHE A 10 0.28 -6.58 6.08
CA PHE A 10 1.13 -6.20 7.19
C PHE A 10 0.39 -5.39 8.25
N ASN A 11 0.96 -5.38 9.45
CA ASN A 11 0.48 -4.60 10.57
C ASN A 11 1.53 -3.54 10.91
N THR A 12 1.14 -2.26 10.86
CA THR A 12 2.07 -1.16 11.09
C THR A 12 2.41 -0.97 12.58
N GLY A 13 1.66 -1.64 13.48
CA GLY A 13 1.75 -1.47 14.92
C GLY A 13 1.17 -0.15 15.45
N ARG A 14 0.63 0.71 14.57
CA ARG A 14 0.06 2.00 14.98
C ARG A 14 -1.27 1.82 15.70
N GLY A 15 -1.48 2.62 16.75
CA GLY A 15 -2.62 2.52 17.67
C GLY A 15 -3.97 3.02 17.14
N TYR A 16 -4.30 2.78 15.87
CA TYR A 16 -5.62 3.10 15.30
C TYR A 16 -6.70 2.07 15.67
N ALA A 17 -6.30 0.88 16.11
CA ALA A 17 -7.16 -0.16 16.70
C ALA A 17 -6.39 -0.94 17.78
N PRO A 18 -7.09 -1.68 18.67
CA PRO A 18 -6.45 -2.45 19.74
C PRO A 18 -5.41 -3.48 19.25
N ASP A 19 -5.56 -3.96 18.02
CA ASP A 19 -4.68 -4.94 17.38
C ASP A 19 -3.73 -4.31 16.36
N GLY A 20 -3.63 -2.98 16.31
CA GLY A 20 -2.81 -2.23 15.38
C GLY A 20 -3.50 -1.94 14.05
N GLN A 21 -2.86 -1.12 13.21
CA GLN A 21 -3.35 -0.79 11.88
C GLN A 21 -2.94 -1.86 10.87
N ARG A 22 -3.92 -2.43 10.19
CA ARG A 22 -3.72 -3.49 9.19
C ARG A 22 -3.88 -2.94 7.78
N ILE A 23 -2.86 -3.14 6.96
CA ILE A 23 -2.86 -2.76 5.56
C ILE A 23 -2.74 -4.00 4.68
N HIS A 24 -3.58 -4.03 3.64
CA HIS A 24 -3.50 -4.99 2.57
C HIS A 24 -3.18 -4.26 1.26
N ALA A 25 -2.06 -4.61 0.61
CA ALA A 25 -1.59 -4.00 -0.62
C ALA A 25 -1.46 -5.02 -1.76
N THR A 26 -1.75 -4.59 -2.99
CA THR A 26 -1.65 -5.39 -4.21
C THR A 26 -1.05 -4.57 -5.35
N ILE A 27 -0.19 -5.18 -6.16
CA ILE A 27 0.30 -4.56 -7.40
C ILE A 27 -0.84 -4.60 -8.43
N ILE A 28 -1.21 -3.44 -8.96
CA ILE A 28 -2.25 -3.30 -9.99
C ILE A 28 -1.68 -2.91 -11.36
N ASP A 29 -0.47 -2.33 -11.40
CA ASP A 29 0.27 -2.04 -12.62
C ASP A 29 1.79 -2.07 -12.37
N ASP A 30 2.57 -2.47 -13.38
CA ASP A 30 4.03 -2.54 -13.35
C ASP A 30 4.59 -1.92 -14.63
N THR A 31 5.21 -0.74 -14.50
CA THR A 31 5.75 0.01 -15.63
C THR A 31 7.25 -0.21 -15.84
N GLU A 32 7.83 -1.27 -15.27
CA GLU A 32 9.28 -1.59 -15.18
C GLU A 32 10.11 -0.59 -14.35
N VAL A 33 9.68 0.67 -14.27
CA VAL A 33 10.29 1.76 -13.49
C VAL A 33 9.61 1.93 -12.14
N THR A 34 8.28 1.80 -12.11
CA THR A 34 7.47 1.99 -10.91
C THR A 34 6.38 0.93 -10.84
N LEU A 35 5.93 0.66 -9.63
CA LEU A 35 4.79 -0.19 -9.33
C LEU A 35 3.64 0.69 -8.88
N ARG A 36 2.49 0.53 -9.52
CA ARG A 36 1.24 1.08 -9.01
C ARG A 36 0.64 0.05 -8.06
N VAL A 37 0.43 0.48 -6.82
CA VAL A 37 -0.01 -0.38 -5.73
C VAL A 37 -1.32 0.16 -5.20
N ARG A 38 -2.35 -0.70 -5.16
CA ARG A 38 -3.58 -0.41 -4.41
C ARG A 38 -3.42 -0.94 -3.00
N PHE A 39 -3.66 -0.10 -2.01
CA PHE A 39 -3.71 -0.47 -0.60
C PHE A 39 -5.12 -0.31 -0.03
N SER A 40 -5.39 -1.07 1.03
CA SER A 40 -6.60 -1.00 1.83
C SER A 40 -6.20 -0.98 3.31
N ASP A 41 -6.35 0.18 3.94
CA ASP A 41 -6.27 0.34 5.39
C ASP A 41 -7.64 0.02 5.99
N LYS A 42 -7.82 -1.24 6.37
CA LYS A 42 -9.06 -1.73 6.95
C LYS A 42 -9.34 -1.13 8.33
N THR A 43 -8.31 -0.65 9.02
CA THR A 43 -8.43 -0.09 10.36
C THR A 43 -8.98 1.33 10.29
N ARG A 44 -8.55 2.13 9.31
CA ARG A 44 -9.01 3.52 9.14
C ARG A 44 -10.11 3.68 8.09
N GLY A 45 -10.41 2.65 7.31
CA GLY A 45 -11.39 2.69 6.23
C GLY A 45 -10.91 3.52 5.03
N ILE A 46 -9.61 3.49 4.74
CA ILE A 46 -9.00 4.22 3.64
C ILE A 46 -8.54 3.21 2.59
N ASP A 47 -9.09 3.31 1.38
CA ASP A 47 -8.60 2.61 0.22
C ASP A 47 -7.92 3.62 -0.70
N GLY A 48 -6.74 3.28 -1.21
CA GLY A 48 -5.96 4.23 -2.00
C GLY A 48 -4.95 3.56 -2.93
N GLU A 49 -4.39 4.37 -3.82
CA GLU A 49 -3.36 3.95 -4.76
C GLU A 49 -2.11 4.80 -4.63
N VAL A 50 -0.95 4.14 -4.57
CA VAL A 50 0.38 4.76 -4.51
C VAL A 50 1.25 4.28 -5.67
N GLN A 51 2.26 5.08 -6.01
CA GLN A 51 3.32 4.71 -6.94
C GLN A 51 4.63 4.54 -6.16
N VAL A 52 5.23 3.36 -6.23
CA VAL A 52 6.46 3.03 -5.48
C VAL A 52 7.51 2.41 -6.40
N LEU A 53 8.79 2.58 -6.05
CA LEU A 53 9.89 1.93 -6.77
C LEU A 53 10.05 0.45 -6.38
N GLU A 54 9.68 0.11 -5.14
CA GLU A 54 9.80 -1.25 -4.60
C GLU A 54 8.51 -1.64 -3.86
N PHE A 55 8.10 -2.90 -4.02
CA PHE A 55 6.90 -3.43 -3.34
C PHE A 55 7.24 -3.91 -1.93
N THR A 56 7.40 -2.96 -1.00
CA THR A 56 7.72 -3.22 0.41
C THR A 56 6.83 -2.41 1.34
N GLU A 57 6.66 -2.87 2.58
CA GLU A 57 5.88 -2.17 3.62
C GLU A 57 6.38 -0.73 3.80
N THR A 58 7.70 -0.55 3.89
CA THR A 58 8.36 0.75 4.10
C THR A 58 8.08 1.72 2.96
N ALA A 59 8.17 1.27 1.70
CA ALA A 59 7.92 2.14 0.54
C ALA A 59 6.45 2.56 0.46
N ILE A 60 5.53 1.62 0.68
CA ILE A 60 4.08 1.90 0.69
C ILE A 60 3.73 2.87 1.82
N MET A 61 4.25 2.64 3.03
CA MET A 61 3.99 3.50 4.18
C MET A 61 4.57 4.90 4.03
N ARG A 62 5.71 5.05 3.35
CA ARG A 62 6.30 6.36 3.06
C ARG A 62 5.34 7.24 2.24
N GLU A 63 4.74 6.70 1.18
CA GLU A 63 3.80 7.45 0.35
C GLU A 63 2.47 7.68 1.08
N TYR A 64 1.98 6.66 1.81
CA TYR A 64 0.80 6.78 2.67
C TYR A 64 0.94 7.92 3.69
N ASP A 65 2.06 7.97 4.41
CA ASP A 65 2.33 8.98 5.45
C ASP A 65 2.51 10.38 4.89
N SER A 66 3.02 10.46 3.66
CA SER A 66 3.20 11.73 2.94
C SER A 66 1.90 12.26 2.35
N GLY A 67 0.81 11.47 2.37
CA GLY A 67 -0.44 11.80 1.69
C GLY A 67 -0.35 11.69 0.16
N ASN A 68 0.67 11.01 -0.36
CA ASN A 68 0.94 10.84 -1.78
C ASN A 68 0.18 9.63 -2.35
N TYR A 69 -1.14 9.61 -2.16
CA TYR A 69 -2.02 8.59 -2.71
C TYR A 69 -3.28 9.20 -3.27
N THR A 70 -3.93 8.46 -4.17
CA THR A 70 -5.28 8.79 -4.64
C THR A 70 -6.27 7.86 -3.97
N GLU A 71 -7.27 8.40 -3.28
CA GLU A 71 -8.39 7.62 -2.73
C GLU A 71 -9.22 6.99 -3.87
N VAL A 72 -9.73 5.78 -3.66
CA VAL A 72 -10.45 4.97 -4.67
C VAL A 72 -11.76 4.40 -4.16
#